data_AF-A0A7S0S0T6-F1
#
_entry.id   AF-A0A7S0S0T6-F1
#
_cell.length_a   1.000
_cell.length_b   1.000
_cell.length_c   1.000
_cell.angle_alpha   90.00
_cell.angle_beta   90.00
_cell.angle_gamma   90.00
#
_symmetry.space_group_name_H-M   'P 1'
#
loop_
_entity.id
_entity.type
_entity.pdbx_description
1 polymer ?
#
loop_
_entity_poly.entity_id
_entity_poly.type
_entity_poly.pdbx_seq_one_letter_code
_entity_poly.pdbx_strand_id
1 'polypeptide(L)'
;AAAGVGVGVGGGILKRTGYQPPVRARPRVKAIVFSQFWMHLQLISRYLKQHRVECELLSSGVDKGEREAVVNRFRADPDVGVLLMDELGAVGLDLSFVSYVFLAEPISDRSLQEQIVSRAHRMGATAPVHVELLAMRHTVEEE
;
A
#
# COMPACT_ATOMS: atom_id res chain seq x y z
N ALA A 1 44.40 -4.69 65.43
CA ALA A 1 43.83 -5.97 65.90
C ALA A 1 42.43 -6.12 65.32
N ALA A 2 42.13 -7.32 64.79
CA ALA A 2 40.85 -7.83 64.25
C ALA A 2 40.21 -6.99 63.12
N ALA A 3 40.26 -7.34 61.83
CA ALA A 3 39.85 -8.57 61.14
C ALA A 3 38.42 -9.00 61.48
N GLY A 4 37.49 -8.67 60.58
CA GLY A 4 36.11 -9.16 60.56
C GLY A 4 35.60 -9.10 59.13
N VAL A 5 35.75 -10.22 58.41
CA VAL A 5 35.29 -10.44 57.03
C VAL A 5 33.78 -10.71 57.04
N GLY A 6 33.04 -10.04 56.15
CA GLY A 6 31.65 -10.35 55.84
C GLY A 6 31.39 -10.12 54.34
N VAL A 7 31.37 -11.20 53.58
CA VAL A 7 31.06 -11.24 52.14
C VAL A 7 29.54 -11.27 51.96
N GLY A 8 29.01 -10.45 51.03
CA GLY A 8 27.60 -10.47 50.65
C GLY A 8 27.30 -9.62 49.42
N VAL A 9 27.60 -10.18 48.23
CA VAL A 9 26.89 -10.08 46.94
C VAL A 9 26.08 -8.78 46.71
N GLY A 10 26.51 -7.81 45.91
CA GLY A 10 26.66 -7.95 44.46
C GLY A 10 25.31 -7.73 43.76
N GLY A 11 25.04 -6.52 43.25
CA GLY A 11 23.85 -6.28 42.44
C GLY A 11 23.45 -4.82 42.26
N GLY A 12 24.37 -3.98 41.79
CA GLY A 12 23.99 -2.65 41.29
C GLY A 12 23.02 -2.82 40.11
N ILE A 13 21.78 -2.36 40.28
CA ILE A 13 20.80 -2.28 39.19
C ILE A 13 21.25 -1.16 38.25
N LEU A 14 22.07 -1.53 37.27
CA LEU A 14 22.27 -0.75 36.06
C LEU A 14 20.91 -0.63 35.38
N LYS A 15 20.27 0.55 35.50
CA LYS A 15 19.15 0.90 34.63
C LYS A 15 19.69 0.89 33.21
N ARG A 16 19.44 -0.21 32.47
CA ARG A 16 19.55 -0.22 31.01
C ARG A 16 18.62 0.86 30.49
N THR A 17 19.15 2.06 30.25
CA THR A 17 18.58 2.99 29.30
C THR A 17 18.64 2.29 27.95
N GLY A 18 17.57 1.58 27.62
CA GLY A 18 17.41 0.93 26.33
C GLY A 18 17.41 2.03 25.27
N TYR A 19 18.53 2.18 24.57
CA TYR A 19 18.52 2.84 23.28
C TYR A 19 17.65 1.98 22.35
N GLN A 20 16.37 2.32 22.25
CA GLN A 20 15.54 1.92 21.14
C GLN A 20 15.97 2.78 19.96
N PRO A 21 16.62 2.22 18.92
CA PRO A 21 16.81 2.98 17.70
C PRO A 21 15.44 3.47 17.25
N PRO A 22 15.30 4.70 16.72
CA PRO A 22 14.03 5.13 16.15
C PRO A 22 13.64 4.04 15.16
N VAL A 23 12.48 3.42 15.40
CA VAL A 23 11.87 2.51 14.44
C VAL A 23 11.74 3.37 13.19
N ARG A 24 12.66 3.19 12.23
CA ARG A 24 12.58 3.89 10.94
C ARG A 24 11.19 3.59 10.45
N ALA A 25 10.31 4.58 10.46
CA ALA A 25 8.96 4.44 9.95
C ALA A 25 9.14 3.87 8.56
N ARG A 26 8.76 2.60 8.36
CA ARG A 26 8.80 2.02 7.03
C ARG A 26 7.94 2.94 6.17
N PRO A 27 8.43 3.40 5.01
CA PRO A 27 7.60 4.21 4.13
C PRO A 27 6.27 3.48 3.97
N ARG A 28 5.16 4.17 4.32
CA ARG A 28 3.85 3.54 4.33
C ARG A 28 3.52 3.13 2.90
N VAL A 29 3.36 1.83 2.71
CA VAL A 29 3.17 1.22 1.40
C VAL A 29 1.82 1.68 0.84
N LYS A 30 1.84 2.17 -0.40
CA LYS A 30 0.65 2.55 -1.17
C LYS A 30 0.41 1.50 -2.23
N ALA A 31 -0.83 1.03 -2.33
CA ALA A 31 -1.24 0.01 -3.28
C ALA A 31 -2.39 0.50 -4.17
N ILE A 32 -2.36 0.10 -5.43
CA ILE A 32 -3.46 0.23 -6.38
C ILE A 32 -4.13 -1.13 -6.52
N VAL A 33 -5.45 -1.15 -6.53
CA VAL A 33 -6.24 -2.29 -7.02
C VAL A 33 -7.00 -1.84 -8.24
N PHE A 34 -6.67 -2.43 -9.38
CA PHE A 34 -7.29 -2.16 -10.65
C PHE A 34 -8.39 -3.18 -10.95
N SER A 35 -9.53 -2.71 -11.44
CA SER A 35 -10.54 -3.57 -12.06
C SER A 35 -11.34 -2.83 -13.13
N GLN A 36 -11.69 -3.53 -14.20
CA GLN A 36 -12.64 -3.09 -15.22
C GLN A 36 -14.11 -3.25 -14.78
N PHE A 37 -14.37 -3.99 -13.70
CA PHE A 37 -15.71 -4.24 -13.18
C PHE A 37 -16.02 -3.37 -11.97
N TRP A 38 -16.96 -2.44 -12.11
CA TRP A 38 -17.43 -1.58 -11.01
C TRP A 38 -17.82 -2.38 -9.76
N MET A 39 -18.49 -3.53 -9.96
CA MET A 39 -18.92 -4.39 -8.87
C MET A 39 -17.75 -4.96 -8.07
N HIS A 40 -16.61 -5.27 -8.71
CA HIS A 40 -15.40 -5.71 -8.00
C HIS A 40 -14.88 -4.60 -7.11
N LEU A 41 -14.76 -3.36 -7.64
CA LEU A 41 -14.31 -2.21 -6.85
C LEU A 41 -15.21 -1.97 -5.63
N GLN A 42 -16.54 -2.08 -5.79
CA GLN A 42 -17.48 -1.94 -4.67
C GLN A 42 -17.33 -3.04 -3.62
N LEU A 43 -17.19 -4.31 -4.05
CA LEU A 43 -17.00 -5.43 -3.13
C LEU A 43 -15.68 -5.33 -2.37
N ILE A 44 -14.60 -4.99 -3.06
CA ILE A 44 -13.28 -4.79 -2.47
C ILE A 44 -13.32 -3.62 -1.49
N SER A 45 -13.91 -2.48 -1.86
CA SER A 45 -14.07 -1.32 -0.96
C SER A 45 -14.79 -1.72 0.33
N ARG A 46 -15.90 -2.47 0.21
CA ARG A 46 -16.66 -2.93 1.37
C ARG A 46 -15.83 -3.87 2.25
N TYR A 47 -15.09 -4.80 1.66
CA TYR A 47 -14.25 -5.72 2.39
C TYR A 47 -13.10 -5.01 3.13
N LEU A 48 -12.45 -4.05 2.47
CA LEU A 48 -11.40 -3.22 3.08
C LEU A 48 -11.93 -2.43 4.28
N LYS A 49 -13.10 -1.78 4.14
CA LYS A 49 -13.77 -1.06 5.23
C LYS A 49 -14.10 -1.96 6.41
N GLN A 50 -14.58 -3.18 6.17
CA GLN A 50 -14.85 -4.16 7.24
C GLN A 50 -13.58 -4.52 8.03
N HIS A 51 -12.41 -4.45 7.39
CA HIS A 51 -11.12 -4.74 8.00
C HIS A 51 -10.35 -3.48 8.43
N ARG A 52 -11.02 -2.32 8.45
CA ARG A 52 -10.44 -1.02 8.85
C ARG A 52 -9.24 -0.61 8.00
N VAL A 53 -9.29 -0.92 6.71
CA VAL A 53 -8.34 -0.45 5.71
C VAL A 53 -9.01 0.69 4.93
N GLU A 54 -8.48 1.91 5.09
CA GLU A 54 -8.99 3.07 4.36
C GLU A 54 -8.55 3.02 2.90
N CYS A 55 -9.49 3.34 2.03
CA CYS A 55 -9.29 3.34 0.59
C CYS A 55 -10.00 4.51 -0.08
N GLU A 56 -9.38 5.01 -1.15
CA GLU A 56 -10.00 5.98 -2.07
C GLU A 56 -10.47 5.28 -3.34
N LEU A 57 -11.44 5.87 -4.03
CA LEU A 57 -11.99 5.35 -5.27
C LEU A 57 -11.82 6.38 -6.38
N LEU A 58 -11.17 5.96 -7.46
CA LEU A 58 -10.90 6.77 -8.64
C LEU A 58 -11.43 6.04 -9.87
N SER A 59 -12.67 6.34 -10.23
CA SER A 59 -13.37 5.71 -11.34
C SER A 59 -13.83 6.71 -12.39
N SER A 60 -14.31 6.20 -13.52
CA SER A 60 -15.05 6.94 -14.54
C SER A 60 -16.15 7.85 -13.98
N GLY A 61 -16.82 7.44 -12.90
CA GLY A 61 -17.87 8.20 -12.24
C GLY A 61 -17.38 9.37 -11.38
N VAL A 62 -16.06 9.50 -11.15
CA VAL A 62 -15.48 10.64 -10.43
C VAL A 62 -15.26 11.80 -11.40
N ASP A 63 -15.82 12.95 -11.04
CA ASP A 63 -15.70 14.19 -11.80
C ASP A 63 -14.24 14.55 -12.04
N LYS A 64 -13.92 14.99 -13.26
CA LYS A 64 -12.54 15.27 -13.68
C LYS A 64 -11.85 16.27 -12.74
N GLY A 65 -12.58 17.27 -12.23
CA GLY A 65 -12.06 18.26 -11.29
C GLY A 65 -11.73 17.70 -9.91
N GLU A 66 -12.30 16.55 -9.54
CA GLU A 66 -12.11 15.92 -8.22
C GLU A 66 -11.03 14.84 -8.23
N ARG A 67 -10.66 14.31 -9.40
CA ARG A 67 -9.68 13.22 -9.54
C ARG A 67 -8.31 13.57 -8.94
N GLU A 68 -7.81 14.78 -9.19
CA GLU A 68 -6.56 15.24 -8.57
C GLU A 68 -6.68 15.33 -7.05
N ALA A 69 -7.83 15.77 -6.53
CA ALA A 69 -8.06 15.82 -5.09
C ALA A 69 -8.07 14.41 -4.47
N VAL A 70 -8.68 13.42 -5.13
CA VAL A 70 -8.65 12.00 -4.72
C VAL A 70 -7.21 11.49 -4.67
N VAL A 71 -6.42 11.71 -5.73
CA VAL A 71 -5.02 11.27 -5.77
C VAL A 71 -4.17 11.99 -4.72
N ASN A 72 -4.41 13.28 -4.48
CA ASN A 72 -3.70 14.04 -3.46
C ASN A 72 -4.03 13.55 -2.05
N ARG A 73 -5.30 13.20 -1.75
CA ARG A 73 -5.68 12.56 -0.48
C ARG A 73 -4.99 11.21 -0.33
N PHE A 74 -5.07 10.36 -1.36
CA PHE A 74 -4.38 9.06 -1.36
C PHE A 74 -2.86 9.21 -1.17
N ARG A 75 -2.24 10.24 -1.73
CA ARG A 75 -0.81 10.52 -1.58
C ARG A 75 -0.45 11.01 -0.18
N ALA A 76 -1.19 11.98 0.34
CA ALA A 76 -0.82 12.73 1.54
C ALA A 76 -1.29 12.05 2.84
N ASP A 77 -2.44 11.37 2.82
CA ASP A 77 -3.03 10.77 4.00
C ASP A 77 -2.30 9.45 4.33
N PRO A 78 -1.65 9.32 5.50
CA PRO A 78 -0.94 8.10 5.87
C PRO A 78 -1.85 6.91 6.19
N ASP A 79 -3.15 7.13 6.44
CA ASP A 79 -4.09 6.09 6.81
C ASP A 79 -4.80 5.48 5.59
N VAL A 80 -4.89 6.22 4.48
CA VAL A 80 -5.39 5.70 3.19
C VAL A 80 -4.32 4.85 2.51
N GLY A 81 -4.40 3.53 2.64
CA GLY A 81 -3.40 2.61 2.08
C GLY A 81 -3.65 2.17 0.64
N VAL A 82 -4.91 2.22 0.19
CA VAL A 82 -5.36 1.60 -1.06
C VAL A 82 -6.08 2.60 -1.96
N LEU A 83 -5.77 2.58 -3.26
CA LEU A 83 -6.53 3.25 -4.30
C LEU A 83 -7.22 2.22 -5.19
N LEU A 84 -8.54 2.27 -5.23
CA LEU A 84 -9.37 1.45 -6.12
C LEU A 84 -9.58 2.22 -7.42
N MET A 85 -9.28 1.63 -8.57
CA MET A 85 -9.37 2.34 -9.84
C MET A 85 -9.84 1.50 -11.03
N ASP A 86 -10.48 2.17 -11.98
CA ASP A 86 -10.79 1.66 -13.32
C ASP A 86 -9.88 2.33 -14.38
N GLU A 87 -10.02 1.91 -15.64
CA GLU A 87 -9.24 2.41 -16.78
C GLU A 87 -9.37 3.93 -16.96
N LEU A 88 -10.59 4.45 -16.83
CA LEU A 88 -10.91 5.84 -17.09
C LEU A 88 -10.48 6.78 -15.94
N GLY A 89 -10.30 6.24 -14.73
CA GLY A 89 -9.74 6.94 -13.58
C GLY A 89 -8.25 7.26 -13.71
N ALA A 90 -7.48 6.45 -14.46
CA ALA A 90 -6.02 6.53 -14.55
C ALA A 90 -5.47 7.68 -15.40
N VAL A 91 -6.31 8.27 -16.26
CA VAL A 91 -5.83 9.14 -17.36
C VAL A 91 -5.27 10.46 -16.81
N GLY A 92 -3.98 10.69 -17.05
CA GLY A 92 -3.33 11.99 -16.80
C GLY A 92 -2.81 12.22 -15.38
N LEU A 93 -2.97 11.26 -14.46
CA LEU A 93 -2.54 11.40 -13.07
C LEU A 93 -1.14 10.83 -12.83
N ASP A 94 -0.44 11.37 -11.83
CA ASP A 94 0.88 10.92 -11.39
C ASP A 94 0.77 9.95 -10.21
N LEU A 95 1.04 8.68 -10.48
CA LEU A 95 0.94 7.56 -9.52
C LEU A 95 2.31 6.95 -9.19
N SER A 96 3.40 7.67 -9.48
CA SER A 96 4.79 7.21 -9.28
C SER A 96 5.15 6.87 -7.83
N PHE A 97 4.36 7.28 -6.85
CA PHE A 97 4.60 7.01 -5.43
C PHE A 97 4.02 5.67 -4.94
N VAL A 98 3.35 4.91 -5.80
CA VAL A 98 2.74 3.61 -5.48
C VAL A 98 3.81 2.51 -5.56
N SER A 99 3.73 1.52 -4.66
CA SER A 99 4.68 0.39 -4.61
C SER A 99 4.06 -0.93 -5.07
N TYR A 100 2.74 -1.06 -5.06
CA TYR A 100 2.03 -2.28 -5.47
C TYR A 100 0.88 -1.95 -6.41
N VAL A 101 0.72 -2.75 -7.44
CA VAL A 101 -0.43 -2.74 -8.34
C VAL A 101 -0.99 -4.15 -8.40
N PHE A 102 -2.21 -4.31 -7.91
CA PHE A 102 -2.96 -5.55 -8.00
C PHE A 102 -3.97 -5.44 -9.15
N LEU A 103 -3.93 -6.39 -10.07
CA LEU A 103 -4.95 -6.55 -11.10
C LEU A 103 -5.97 -7.55 -10.57
N ALA A 104 -7.23 -7.16 -10.40
CA ALA A 104 -8.27 -8.04 -9.86
C ALA A 104 -8.71 -9.13 -10.87
N GLU A 105 -8.41 -8.93 -12.16
CA GLU A 105 -8.69 -9.88 -13.23
C GLU A 105 -7.67 -9.72 -14.39
N PRO A 106 -7.54 -10.71 -15.28
CA PRO A 106 -6.67 -10.61 -16.44
C PRO A 106 -7.10 -9.46 -17.37
N ILE A 107 -6.12 -8.69 -17.86
CA ILE A 107 -6.35 -7.64 -18.85
C ILE A 107 -6.01 -8.22 -20.23
N SER A 108 -7.03 -8.46 -21.06
CA SER A 108 -6.82 -9.00 -22.42
C SER A 108 -6.11 -8.01 -23.35
N ASP A 109 -6.26 -6.71 -23.09
CA ASP A 109 -5.56 -5.65 -23.82
C ASP A 109 -4.17 -5.42 -23.23
N ARG A 110 -3.16 -5.95 -23.92
CA ARG A 110 -1.75 -5.77 -23.56
C ARG A 110 -1.34 -4.29 -23.49
N SER A 111 -1.89 -3.42 -24.33
CA SER A 111 -1.58 -1.99 -24.31
C SER A 111 -2.10 -1.33 -23.04
N LEU A 112 -3.32 -1.68 -22.62
CA LEU A 112 -3.91 -1.20 -21.37
C LEU A 112 -3.09 -1.66 -20.16
N GLN A 113 -2.69 -2.93 -20.13
CA GLN A 113 -1.83 -3.45 -19.07
C GLN A 113 -0.49 -2.69 -19.01
N GLU A 114 0.19 -2.54 -20.15
CA GLU A 114 1.45 -1.80 -20.24
C GLU A 114 1.29 -0.33 -19.80
N GLN A 115 0.15 0.30 -20.10
CA GLN A 115 -0.16 1.65 -19.62
C GLN A 115 -0.31 1.71 -18.09
N ILE A 116 -1.10 0.81 -17.50
CA ILE A 116 -1.31 0.78 -16.03
C ILE A 116 0.02 0.57 -15.31
N VAL A 117 0.81 -0.40 -15.79
CA VAL A 117 2.15 -0.70 -15.26
C VAL A 117 3.06 0.52 -15.42
N SER A 118 3.12 1.12 -16.60
CA SER A 118 3.94 2.30 -16.90
C SER A 118 3.62 3.51 -15.99
N ARG A 119 2.36 3.68 -15.58
CA ARG A 119 1.96 4.77 -14.66
C ARG A 119 2.55 4.62 -13.27
N ALA A 120 2.59 3.40 -12.76
CA ALA A 120 3.23 3.11 -11.49
C ALA A 120 4.78 3.15 -11.63
N HIS A 121 5.32 2.61 -12.72
CA HIS A 121 6.77 2.53 -12.99
C HIS A 121 7.43 3.84 -13.48
N ARG A 122 6.77 5.01 -13.40
CA ARG A 122 7.38 6.27 -13.89
C ARG A 122 8.73 6.55 -13.22
N MET A 123 9.65 7.13 -14.00
CA MET A 123 10.94 7.66 -13.53
C MET A 123 10.70 8.70 -12.42
N GLY A 124 10.82 8.28 -11.17
CA GLY A 124 10.42 9.04 -9.99
C GLY A 124 9.92 8.16 -8.85
N ALA A 125 9.55 6.91 -9.14
CA ALA A 125 9.25 5.93 -8.11
C ALA A 125 10.48 5.70 -7.21
N THR A 126 10.30 5.98 -5.92
CA THR A 126 11.36 5.84 -4.89
C THR A 126 11.55 4.41 -4.42
N ALA A 127 10.69 3.49 -4.88
CA ALA A 127 10.69 2.07 -4.55
C ALA A 127 10.34 1.22 -5.79
N PRO A 128 10.79 -0.04 -5.87
CA PRO A 128 10.34 -0.96 -6.91
C PRO A 128 8.81 -1.10 -6.86
N VAL A 129 8.20 -1.10 -8.04
CA VAL A 129 6.77 -1.35 -8.21
C VAL A 129 6.57 -2.83 -8.48
N HIS A 130 5.73 -3.46 -7.66
CA HIS A 130 5.32 -4.85 -7.80
C HIS A 130 3.95 -4.91 -8.48
N VAL A 131 3.83 -5.68 -9.55
CA VAL A 131 2.55 -5.89 -10.24
C VAL A 131 2.17 -7.35 -10.12
N GLU A 132 1.01 -7.60 -9.52
CA GLU A 132 0.49 -8.94 -9.28
C GLU A 132 -0.93 -9.06 -9.84
N LEU A 133 -1.18 -10.13 -10.58
CA LEU A 133 -2.53 -10.54 -10.98
C LEU A 133 -3.12 -11.38 -9.85
N LEU A 134 -4.22 -10.92 -9.27
CA LEU A 134 -4.99 -11.65 -8.28
C LEU A 134 -5.85 -12.71 -8.98
N ALA A 135 -5.20 -13.72 -9.56
CA ALA A 135 -5.89 -14.88 -10.10
C ALA A 135 -6.46 -15.71 -8.94
N MET A 136 -7.75 -16.02 -8.98
CA MET A 136 -8.30 -17.07 -8.12
C MET A 136 -7.70 -18.40 -8.57
N ARG A 137 -7.05 -19.13 -7.65
CA ARG A 137 -6.68 -20.54 -7.93
C ARG A 137 -7.97 -21.32 -8.18
N HIS A 138 -8.01 -22.09 -9.28
CA HIS A 138 -9.12 -22.96 -9.70
C HIS A 138 -10.36 -22.29 -10.33
N THR A 139 -10.20 -21.19 -11.07
CA THR A 139 -11.25 -20.68 -11.97
C THR A 139 -10.80 -20.76 -13.44
N VAL A 140 -11.74 -20.61 -14.37
CA VAL A 140 -11.60 -20.74 -15.85
C VAL A 140 -10.57 -19.77 -16.48
N GLU A 141 -9.81 -19.03 -15.67
CA GLU A 141 -8.76 -18.09 -16.07
C GLU A 141 -7.37 -18.77 -16.16
N GLU A 142 -7.29 -20.09 -15.95
CA GLU A 142 -6.08 -20.91 -16.08
C GLU A 142 -5.85 -21.50 -17.49
N GLU A 143 -6.72 -21.24 -18.48
CA GLU A 143 -6.57 -21.77 -19.85
C GLU A 143 -5.87 -20.83 -20.84
#